data_AF-A0A4R3L4S8-F1
#
_entry.id   AF-A0A4R3L4S8-F1
#
_cell.length_a   1.000
_cell.length_b   1.000
_cell.length_c   1.000
_cell.angle_alpha   90.00
_cell.angle_beta   90.00
_cell.angle_gamma   90.00
#
_symmetry.space_group_name_H-M   'P 1'
#
loop_
_entity.id
_entity.type
_entity.pdbx_description
1 polymer ?
#
loop_
_entity_poly.entity_id
_entity_poly.type
_entity_poly.pdbx_seq_one_letter_code
_entity_poly.pdbx_strand_id
1 'polypeptide(L)'
;MFLFCILMLLVGGYFITMGIYYLTAKTPRIANLYANTRRLTEADIIDKEAYNNICGKIFILWGVLNSLIGIVSNFMGDYFIFVIILTPITNIIMMGMYNIKATRYIRRERDC
;
A
#
# COMPACT_ATOMS: atom_id res chain seq x y z
N MET A 1 17.36 -16.63 -6.37
CA MET A 1 15.92 -16.97 -6.37
C MET A 1 15.39 -17.13 -4.96
N PHE A 2 15.91 -18.08 -4.20
CA PHE A 2 15.46 -18.33 -2.82
C PHE A 2 15.50 -17.08 -1.92
N LEU A 3 16.62 -16.34 -1.90
CA LEU A 3 16.75 -15.09 -1.14
C LEU A 3 15.73 -14.02 -1.58
N PHE A 4 15.52 -13.89 -2.90
CA PHE A 4 14.53 -12.96 -3.47
C PHE A 4 13.11 -13.35 -3.03
N CYS A 5 12.77 -14.63 -3.08
CA CYS A 5 11.49 -15.14 -2.58
C CYS A 5 11.28 -14.80 -1.10
N ILE A 6 12.27 -15.05 -0.25
CA ILE A 6 12.20 -14.69 1.18
C ILE A 6 11.98 -13.19 1.36
N LEU A 7 12.74 -12.35 0.66
CA LEU A 7 12.58 -10.90 0.71
C LEU A 7 11.16 -10.47 0.32
N MET A 8 10.63 -11.01 -0.78
CA MET A 8 9.30 -10.68 -1.27
C MET A 8 8.19 -11.16 -0.35
N LEU A 9 8.37 -12.31 0.33
CA LEU A 9 7.45 -12.80 1.35
C LEU A 9 7.48 -11.93 2.62
N LEU A 10 8.66 -11.47 3.04
CA LEU A 10 8.78 -10.56 4.19
C LEU A 10 8.13 -9.21 3.90
N VAL A 11 8.40 -8.63 2.72
CA VAL A 11 7.77 -7.39 2.26
C VAL A 11 6.26 -7.58 2.12
N GLY A 12 5.83 -8.69 1.53
CA GLY A 12 4.43 -9.03 1.37
C GLY A 12 3.69 -9.17 2.71
N GLY A 13 4.28 -9.91 3.65
CA GLY A 13 3.75 -10.09 5.00
C GLY A 13 3.67 -8.78 5.78
N TYR A 14 4.67 -7.90 5.65
CA TYR A 14 4.64 -6.57 6.24
C TYR A 14 3.45 -5.74 5.73
N PHE A 15 3.22 -5.70 4.42
CA PHE A 15 2.10 -4.92 3.87
C PHE A 15 0.74 -5.53 4.21
N ILE A 16 0.61 -6.86 4.25
CA ILE A 16 -0.62 -7.52 4.68
C ILE A 16 -0.92 -7.19 6.15
N THR A 17 0.07 -7.32 7.04
CA THR A 17 -0.10 -7.03 8.47
C THR A 17 -0.43 -5.56 8.73
N MET A 18 0.26 -4.63 8.06
CA MET A 18 -0.08 -3.21 8.09
C MET A 18 -1.51 -2.95 7.58
N GLY A 19 -1.91 -3.59 6.48
CA GLY A 19 -3.24 -3.42 5.93
C GLY A 19 -4.36 -3.94 6.84
N ILE A 20 -4.16 -5.08 7.49
CA ILE A 20 -5.08 -5.62 8.52
C ILE A 20 -5.15 -4.68 9.72
N TYR A 21 -4.01 -4.14 10.16
CA TYR A 21 -3.98 -3.16 11.25
C TYR A 21 -4.83 -1.93 10.93
N TYR A 22 -4.70 -1.34 9.73
CA TYR A 22 -5.52 -0.18 9.33
C TYR A 22 -7.00 -0.49 9.13
N LEU A 23 -7.37 -1.75 8.87
CA LEU A 23 -8.76 -2.19 8.80
C LEU A 23 -9.42 -2.41 10.17
N THR A 24 -8.62 -2.79 11.17
CA THR A 24 -9.14 -3.28 12.46
C THR A 24 -8.91 -2.30 13.61
N ALA A 25 -7.98 -1.36 13.48
CA ALA A 25 -7.72 -0.37 14.51
C ALA A 25 -8.92 0.58 14.65
N LYS A 26 -9.43 0.71 15.88
CA LYS A 26 -10.55 1.61 16.21
C LYS A 26 -10.15 3.09 16.21
N THR A 27 -8.86 3.36 16.40
CA THR A 27 -8.24 4.69 16.34
C THR A 27 -6.88 4.59 15.63
N PRO A 28 -6.84 4.21 14.35
CA PRO A 28 -5.57 4.11 13.66
C PRO A 28 -4.97 5.51 13.53
N ARG A 29 -3.71 5.68 13.94
CA ARG A 29 -2.87 6.73 13.35
C ARG A 29 -3.01 6.63 11.84
N ILE A 30 -3.09 7.75 11.13
CA ILE A 30 -3.28 7.72 9.67
C ILE A 30 -2.23 6.82 9.04
N ALA A 31 -2.60 6.08 7.99
CA ALA A 31 -1.66 5.38 7.13
C ALA A 31 -0.52 6.31 6.65
N ASN A 32 0.56 6.32 7.44
CA ASN A 32 1.60 7.35 7.39
C ASN A 32 2.45 7.30 6.13
N LEU A 33 2.48 6.16 5.43
CA LEU A 33 3.24 6.03 4.19
C LEU A 33 2.72 7.02 3.12
N TYR A 34 1.42 7.32 3.13
CA TYR A 34 0.78 8.15 2.12
C TYR A 34 0.36 9.54 2.67
N ALA A 35 -0.01 9.65 3.94
CA ALA A 35 -0.21 10.97 4.56
C ALA A 35 1.05 11.84 4.46
N ASN A 36 2.24 11.23 4.64
CA ASN A 36 3.51 11.94 4.51
C ASN A 36 3.82 12.40 3.07
N THR A 37 3.41 11.66 2.03
CA THR A 37 3.68 12.07 0.63
C THR A 37 2.83 13.26 0.20
N ARG A 38 1.64 13.44 0.79
CA ARG A 38 0.81 14.64 0.59
C ARG A 38 0.92 15.69 1.70
N ARG A 39 1.82 15.51 2.69
CA ARG A 39 1.90 16.35 3.91
C ARG A 39 0.55 16.51 4.63
N LEU A 40 -0.31 15.50 4.52
CA LEU A 40 -1.61 15.49 5.19
C LEU A 40 -1.40 15.23 6.67
N THR A 41 -1.94 16.11 7.49
CA THR A 41 -1.97 15.95 8.94
C THR A 41 -3.25 15.24 9.38
N GLU A 42 -3.27 14.75 10.62
CA GLU A 42 -4.46 14.16 11.23
C GLU A 42 -5.69 15.06 11.25
N ALA A 43 -5.50 16.37 11.17
CA ALA A 43 -6.57 17.37 11.13
C ALA A 43 -7.20 17.50 9.73
N ASP A 44 -6.50 17.05 8.68
CA ASP A 44 -6.95 17.21 7.30
C ASP A 44 -7.90 16.09 6.88
N ILE A 45 -7.92 14.95 7.58
CA ILE A 45 -8.77 13.80 7.27
C ILE A 45 -10.07 13.85 8.09
N ILE A 46 -11.19 14.10 7.41
CA ILE A 46 -12.56 14.16 7.93
C ILE A 46 -13.01 12.78 8.42
N ASP A 47 -12.73 11.74 7.65
CA ASP A 47 -13.13 10.36 7.97
C ASP A 47 -11.91 9.45 7.95
N LYS A 48 -11.27 9.34 9.11
CA LYS A 48 -10.07 8.53 9.31
C LYS A 48 -10.35 7.04 9.10
N GLU A 49 -11.55 6.58 9.43
CA GLU A 49 -11.91 5.17 9.33
C GLU A 49 -12.05 4.76 7.86
N ALA A 50 -12.84 5.50 7.08
CA ALA A 50 -13.00 5.21 5.65
C ALA A 50 -11.67 5.35 4.88
N TYR A 51 -10.87 6.36 5.21
CA TYR A 51 -9.54 6.54 4.63
C TYR A 51 -8.60 5.35 4.93
N ASN A 52 -8.46 4.98 6.21
CA ASN A 52 -7.59 3.88 6.62
C ASN A 52 -8.09 2.53 6.10
N ASN A 53 -9.40 2.35 5.95
CA ASN A 53 -9.98 1.14 5.35
C ASN A 53 -9.59 0.97 3.87
N ILE A 54 -9.63 2.05 3.08
CA ILE A 54 -9.19 2.01 1.68
C ILE A 54 -7.67 1.77 1.60
N CYS A 55 -6.87 2.51 2.37
CA CYS A 55 -5.42 2.31 2.41
C CYS A 55 -5.05 0.90 2.86
N GLY A 56 -5.76 0.36 3.86
CA GLY A 56 -5.56 -0.99 4.37
C GLY A 56 -5.81 -2.07 3.32
N LYS A 57 -6.90 -1.95 2.55
CA LYS A 57 -7.18 -2.85 1.41
C LYS A 57 -6.08 -2.79 0.35
N ILE A 58 -5.57 -1.60 0.04
CA ILE A 58 -4.50 -1.44 -0.94
C ILE A 58 -3.19 -2.06 -0.44
N PHE A 59 -2.85 -1.89 0.85
CA PHE A 59 -1.68 -2.55 1.42
C PHE A 59 -1.81 -4.07 1.41
N ILE A 60 -2.99 -4.63 1.72
CA ILE A 60 -3.21 -6.08 1.60
C ILE A 60 -3.01 -6.52 0.15
N LEU A 61 -3.63 -5.83 -0.82
CA LEU A 61 -3.50 -6.17 -2.24
C LEU A 61 -2.02 -6.15 -2.69
N TRP A 62 -1.28 -5.12 -2.29
CA TRP A 62 0.13 -4.98 -2.63
C TRP A 62 0.98 -6.06 -1.95
N GLY A 63 0.69 -6.40 -0.70
CA GLY A 63 1.41 -7.44 0.02
C GLY A 63 1.17 -8.84 -0.55
N VAL A 64 -0.07 -9.14 -0.97
CA VAL A 64 -0.41 -10.38 -1.70
C VAL A 64 0.34 -10.45 -3.03
N LEU A 65 0.38 -9.36 -3.78
CA LEU A 65 1.09 -9.31 -5.07
C LEU A 65 2.59 -9.58 -4.91
N ASN A 66 3.24 -8.95 -3.93
CA ASN A 66 4.66 -9.21 -3.64
C ASN A 66 4.90 -10.66 -3.26
N SER A 67 4.04 -11.23 -2.40
CA SER A 67 4.13 -12.63 -1.98
C SER A 67 4.00 -13.60 -3.17
N LEU A 68 3.02 -13.38 -4.05
CA LEU A 68 2.83 -14.17 -5.26
C LEU A 68 4.03 -14.09 -6.20
N ILE A 69 4.58 -12.90 -6.41
CA ILE A 69 5.79 -12.71 -7.23
C ILE A 69 6.98 -13.47 -6.65
N GLY A 70 7.19 -13.39 -5.33
CA GLY A 70 8.23 -14.15 -4.64
C GLY A 70 8.12 -15.65 -4.89
N ILE A 71 6.90 -16.20 -4.72
CA ILE A 71 6.62 -17.63 -4.92
C ILE A 71 6.85 -18.03 -6.38
N VAL A 72 6.24 -17.31 -7.33
CA VAL A 72 6.30 -17.68 -8.75
C VAL A 72 7.72 -17.55 -9.30
N SER A 73 8.45 -16.48 -8.95
CA SER A 73 9.85 -16.32 -9.36
C SER A 73 10.76 -17.44 -8.83
N ASN A 74 10.45 -17.98 -7.64
CA ASN A 74 11.18 -19.11 -7.10
C ASN A 74 10.92 -20.41 -7.89
N PHE A 75 9.68 -20.63 -8.33
CA PHE A 75 9.32 -21.80 -9.16
C PHE A 75 9.85 -21.69 -10.59
N MET A 76 9.80 -20.50 -11.19
CA MET A 76 10.24 -20.29 -12.58
C MET A 76 11.77 -20.17 -12.70
N GLY A 77 12.48 -19.92 -11.61
CA GLY A 77 13.93 -19.73 -11.63
C GLY A 77 14.37 -18.36 -12.15
N ASP A 78 13.43 -17.47 -12.48
CA ASP A 78 13.68 -16.14 -13.02
C ASP A 78 12.79 -15.10 -12.29
N TYR A 79 13.44 -14.06 -11.78
CA TYR A 79 12.82 -12.93 -11.08
C TYR A 79 12.84 -11.64 -11.90
N PHE A 80 13.66 -11.58 -12.96
CA PHE A 80 13.92 -10.35 -13.70
C PHE A 80 12.66 -9.86 -14.41
N ILE A 81 11.92 -10.77 -15.05
CA ILE A 81 10.65 -10.44 -15.71
C ILE A 81 9.59 -9.93 -14.72
N PHE A 82 9.59 -10.47 -13.50
CA PHE A 82 8.65 -10.05 -12.46
C PHE A 82 9.01 -8.69 -11.87
N VAL A 83 10.30 -8.35 -11.76
CA VAL A 83 10.74 -7.00 -11.35
C VAL A 83 10.30 -5.94 -12.37
N ILE A 84 10.40 -6.27 -13.67
CA ILE A 84 9.93 -5.38 -14.75
C ILE A 84 8.42 -5.16 -14.67
N ILE A 85 7.63 -6.18 -14.35
CA ILE A 85 6.17 -6.09 -14.20
C ILE A 85 5.78 -5.37 -12.89
N LEU A 86 6.52 -5.61 -11.81
CA LEU A 86 6.21 -5.05 -10.49
C LEU A 86 6.39 -3.54 -10.43
N THR A 87 7.37 -3.00 -11.15
CA THR A 87 7.66 -1.56 -11.18
C THR A 87 6.46 -0.72 -11.64
N PRO A 88 5.85 -0.96 -12.82
CA PRO A 88 4.67 -0.22 -13.25
C PRO A 88 3.45 -0.51 -12.38
N ILE A 89 3.26 -1.73 -11.88
CA ILE A 89 2.13 -2.03 -10.98
C ILE A 89 2.26 -1.25 -9.68
N THR A 90 3.47 -1.19 -9.11
CA THR A 90 3.75 -0.39 -7.90
C THR A 90 3.46 1.08 -8.15
N ASN A 91 3.86 1.62 -9.30
CA ASN A 91 3.53 3.00 -9.68
C ASN A 91 2.02 3.22 -9.84
N ILE A 92 1.28 2.29 -10.43
CA ILE A 92 -0.19 2.36 -10.55
C ILE A 92 -0.85 2.30 -9.18
N ILE A 93 -0.38 1.43 -8.28
CA ILE A 93 -0.88 1.35 -6.90
C ILE A 93 -0.59 2.67 -6.17
N MET A 94 0.62 3.22 -6.31
CA MET A 94 0.97 4.52 -5.74
C MET A 94 0.12 5.67 -6.31
N MET A 95 -0.14 5.70 -7.62
CA MET A 95 -1.05 6.66 -8.25
C MET A 95 -2.51 6.45 -7.85
N GLY A 96 -2.93 5.20 -7.69
CA GLY A 96 -4.28 4.83 -7.23
C GLY A 96 -4.50 5.29 -5.81
N MET A 97 -3.53 5.07 -4.92
CA MET A 97 -3.47 5.67 -3.60
C MET A 97 -3.44 7.20 -3.69
N TYR A 98 -2.73 7.74 -4.70
CA TYR A 98 -2.65 9.18 -4.90
C TYR A 98 -3.95 9.85 -5.30
N ASN A 99 -4.75 9.13 -6.07
CA ASN A 99 -6.02 9.56 -6.62
C ASN A 99 -7.22 9.00 -5.86
N ILE A 100 -7.03 8.31 -4.71
CA ILE A 100 -8.11 8.15 -3.74
C ILE A 100 -8.60 9.56 -3.50
N LYS A 101 -9.82 9.87 -3.98
CA LYS A 101 -10.41 11.21 -3.93
C LYS A 101 -10.44 11.66 -2.47
N ALA A 102 -9.36 12.31 -2.09
CA ALA A 102 -9.17 13.06 -0.87
C ALA A 102 -10.39 13.96 -0.67
N THR A 103 -10.96 14.51 -1.75
CA THR A 103 -12.15 15.35 -1.71
C THR A 103 -13.40 14.76 -1.03
N ARG A 104 -13.54 13.44 -0.82
CA ARG A 104 -14.64 12.87 0.00
C ARG A 104 -14.31 12.73 1.50
N TYR A 105 -13.02 12.63 1.85
CA TYR A 105 -12.58 12.28 3.21
C TYR A 105 -11.53 13.23 3.79
N ILE A 106 -11.09 14.21 3.02
CA ILE A 106 -10.04 15.18 3.31
C ILE A 106 -10.66 16.55 3.13
N ARG A 107 -10.60 17.36 4.18
CA ARG A 107 -11.12 18.72 4.20
C ARG A 107 -10.21 19.54 3.30
N ARG A 108 -10.67 19.80 2.07
CA ARG A 108 -10.19 20.76 1.07
C ARG A 108 -8.74 21.24 1.28
N GLU A 109 -7.86 20.90 0.34
CA GLU A 109 -6.63 21.66 0.08
C GLU A 109 -6.96 23.15 0.23
N ARG A 110 -6.28 23.84 1.15
CA ARG A 110 -6.25 25.29 1.11
C ARG A 110 -5.65 25.64 -0.25
N ASP A 111 -6.43 26.37 -1.03
CA ASP A 111 -6.06 26.95 -2.30
C ASP A 111 -4.63 27.51 -2.24
N CYS A 112 -3.76 27.01 -3.11
CA CYS A 112 -2.57 27.70 -3.61
C CYS A 112 -2.37 27.28 -5.07
#